data_AF-A0A2S9FPD3-F1
#
_entry.id   AF-A0A2S9FPD3-F1
#
_cell.length_a   1.000
_cell.length_b   1.000
_cell.length_c   1.000
_cell.angle_alpha   90.00
_cell.angle_beta   90.00
_cell.angle_gamma   90.00
#
_symmetry.space_group_name_H-M   'P 1'
#
loop_
_entity.id
_entity.type
_entity.pdbx_description
1 polymer ?
#
loop_
_entity_poly.entity_id
_entity_poly.type
_entity_poly.pdbx_seq_one_letter_code
_entity_poly.pdbx_strand_id
1 'polypeptide(L)'
;MRSIPMLADWIEPDRARPVTRVLPGGRLYNSYRSQVGDDGRPLVPGLIAVGDSVCTTTPLAGRGVALAFLQVRALLRCLAAHRGDAVSAAEEFDHWCHIHLRPWFVDHMRCD
;
A
#
# COMPACT_ATOMS: atom_id res chain seq x y z
N MET A 1 -13.17 4.42 -24.62
CA MET A 1 -14.49 3.95 -24.15
C MET A 1 -15.31 3.32 -25.25
N ARG A 2 -15.55 4.00 -26.39
CA ARG A 2 -16.24 3.40 -27.55
C ARG A 2 -15.55 2.15 -28.15
N SER A 3 -14.26 1.99 -27.89
CA SER A 3 -13.48 0.80 -28.25
C SER A 3 -13.74 -0.42 -27.35
N ILE A 4 -14.58 -0.31 -26.33
CA ILE A 4 -14.95 -1.40 -25.43
C ILE A 4 -16.45 -1.69 -25.66
N PRO A 5 -16.81 -2.65 -26.53
CA PRO A 5 -18.20 -2.87 -26.95
C PRO A 5 -19.17 -3.10 -25.79
N MET A 6 -18.72 -3.76 -24.72
CA MET A 6 -19.52 -4.05 -23.53
C MET A 6 -19.97 -2.78 -22.76
N LEU A 7 -19.32 -1.64 -23.01
CA LEU A 7 -19.70 -0.36 -22.40
C LEU A 7 -20.66 0.45 -23.27
N ALA A 8 -20.94 0.04 -24.53
CA ALA A 8 -21.68 0.84 -25.51
C ALA A 8 -23.05 1.29 -24.97
N ASP A 9 -23.85 0.34 -24.47
CA ASP A 9 -25.15 0.65 -23.90
C ASP A 9 -25.06 1.71 -22.80
N TRP A 10 -24.03 1.67 -21.96
CA TRP A 10 -23.86 2.55 -20.79
C TRP A 10 -23.38 3.97 -21.13
N ILE A 11 -22.88 4.19 -22.34
CA ILE A 11 -22.28 5.47 -22.76
C ILE A 11 -23.02 6.13 -23.92
N GLU A 12 -24.16 5.58 -24.33
CA GLU A 12 -24.98 6.15 -25.41
C GLU A 12 -25.43 7.58 -25.00
N PRO A 13 -25.39 8.57 -25.92
CA PRO A 13 -25.63 9.97 -25.56
C PRO A 13 -27.02 10.28 -24.99
N ASP A 14 -28.01 9.43 -25.28
CA ASP A 14 -29.36 9.49 -24.72
C ASP A 14 -29.46 8.93 -23.29
N ARG A 15 -28.46 8.16 -22.84
CA ARG A 15 -28.39 7.56 -21.50
C ARG A 15 -27.40 8.26 -20.58
N ALA A 16 -26.27 8.73 -21.10
CA ALA A 16 -25.22 9.34 -20.31
C ALA A 16 -24.61 10.57 -21.00
N ARG A 17 -24.41 11.64 -20.23
CA ARG A 17 -23.66 12.83 -20.66
C ARG A 17 -22.45 13.02 -19.75
N PRO A 18 -21.27 13.37 -20.30
CA PRO A 18 -20.09 13.63 -19.48
C PRO A 18 -20.33 14.83 -18.56
N VAL A 19 -19.99 14.68 -17.28
CA VAL A 19 -20.07 15.77 -16.29
C VAL A 19 -18.84 16.69 -16.41
N THR A 20 -17.67 16.10 -16.67
CA THR A 20 -16.39 16.81 -16.88
C THR A 20 -15.61 16.16 -18.02
N ARG A 21 -14.49 16.77 -18.42
CA ARG A 21 -13.45 16.07 -19.19
C ARG A 21 -12.88 14.91 -18.37
N VAL A 22 -12.20 13.97 -19.03
CA VAL A 22 -11.46 12.89 -18.36
C VAL A 22 -10.49 13.53 -17.36
N LEU A 23 -10.66 13.17 -16.10
CA LEU A 23 -9.73 13.52 -15.05
C LEU A 23 -8.74 12.36 -14.93
N PRO A 24 -7.42 12.58 -15.05
CA PRO A 24 -6.46 11.53 -14.75
C PRO A 24 -6.70 11.04 -13.32
N GLY A 25 -6.66 9.72 -13.13
CA GLY A 25 -6.90 9.07 -11.84
C GLY A 25 -6.09 9.77 -10.75
N GLY A 26 -6.78 10.21 -9.69
CA GLY A 26 -6.28 11.25 -8.79
C GLY A 26 -4.93 10.94 -8.17
N ARG A 27 -3.84 11.40 -8.81
CA ARG A 27 -2.44 11.46 -8.36
C ARG A 27 -2.11 10.43 -7.25
N LEU A 28 -2.36 9.15 -7.53
CA LEU A 28 -2.06 8.09 -6.58
C LEU A 28 -0.55 7.91 -6.57
N TYR A 29 0.06 8.25 -5.45
CA TYR A 29 1.50 8.16 -5.27
C TYR A 29 1.82 6.83 -4.61
N ASN A 30 2.72 6.08 -5.23
CA ASN A 30 3.38 5.01 -4.51
C ASN A 30 4.18 5.62 -3.36
N SER A 31 4.08 5.03 -2.18
CA SER A 31 4.89 5.44 -1.04
C SER A 31 5.33 4.24 -0.22
N TYR A 32 6.57 4.27 0.23
CA TYR A 32 7.09 3.34 1.23
C TYR A 32 7.65 4.13 2.41
N ARG A 33 7.25 3.79 3.63
CA ARG A 33 7.64 4.47 4.86
C ARG A 33 8.21 3.46 5.86
N SER A 34 9.40 3.74 6.36
CA SER A 34 10.00 3.00 7.47
C SER A 34 9.40 3.47 8.79
N GLN A 35 9.39 2.58 9.77
CA GLN A 35 8.97 2.87 11.14
C GLN A 35 10.13 3.38 12.00
N VAL A 36 11.37 3.15 11.56
CA VAL A 36 12.58 3.47 12.32
C VAL A 36 13.39 4.57 11.63
N GLY A 37 14.17 5.29 12.43
CA GLY A 37 15.17 6.23 11.94
C GLY A 37 16.49 5.55 11.55
N ASP A 38 17.47 6.36 11.14
CA ASP A 38 18.80 5.88 10.76
C ASP A 38 19.56 5.21 11.92
N ASP A 39 19.16 5.49 13.17
CA ASP A 39 19.69 4.86 14.38
C ASP A 39 19.02 3.52 14.71
N GLY A 40 18.08 3.08 13.87
CA GLY A 40 17.32 1.84 14.02
C GLY A 40 16.21 1.93 15.06
N ARG A 41 15.93 3.10 15.65
CA ARG A 41 14.89 3.25 16.68
C ARG A 41 13.57 3.72 16.10
N PRO A 42 12.42 3.34 16.69
CA PRO A 42 11.12 3.81 16.22
C PRO A 42 11.01 5.34 16.21
N LEU A 43 10.58 5.89 15.07
CA LEU A 43 10.37 7.34 14.89
C LEU A 43 9.30 7.89 15.83
N VAL A 44 8.30 7.07 16.16
CA VAL A 44 7.24 7.37 17.13
C VAL A 44 7.09 6.17 18.07
N PRO A 45 7.71 6.21 19.28
CA PRO A 45 7.62 5.12 20.24
C PRO A 45 6.15 4.77 20.59
N GLY A 46 5.83 3.49 20.60
CA GLY A 46 4.48 2.99 20.88
C GLY A 46 3.50 3.02 19.70
N LEU A 47 3.92 3.54 18.53
CA LEU A 47 3.13 3.48 17.30
C LEU A 47 3.73 2.45 16.34
N ILE A 48 2.88 1.55 15.84
CA ILE A 48 3.23 0.62 14.76
C ILE A 48 2.25 0.82 13.59
N ALA A 49 2.76 1.31 12.47
CA ALA A 49 2.06 1.48 11.20
C ALA A 49 1.88 0.14 10.48
N VAL A 50 0.79 -0.03 9.73
CA VAL A 50 0.48 -1.26 8.97
C VAL A 50 -0.36 -0.95 7.73
N GLY A 51 -0.23 -1.77 6.69
CA GLY A 51 -0.96 -1.62 5.43
C GLY A 51 -0.45 -0.43 4.61
N ASP A 52 -1.37 0.37 4.09
CA ASP A 52 -1.06 1.49 3.19
C ASP A 52 -0.20 2.56 3.85
N SER A 53 -0.24 2.70 5.18
CA SER A 53 0.63 3.63 5.91
C SER A 53 2.11 3.27 5.82
N VAL A 54 2.42 1.99 5.57
CA VAL A 54 3.78 1.46 5.36
C VAL A 54 4.12 1.40 3.88
N CYS A 55 3.21 0.84 3.07
CA CYS A 55 3.44 0.62 1.65
C CYS A 55 2.13 0.83 0.88
N THR A 56 2.05 1.94 0.15
CA THR A 56 0.99 2.21 -0.82
C THR A 56 1.55 1.95 -2.22
N THR A 57 0.84 1.16 -3.01
CA THR A 57 1.05 1.02 -4.45
C THR A 57 -0.23 1.41 -5.20
N THR A 58 -0.11 1.95 -6.42
CA THR A 58 -1.30 2.19 -7.23
C THR A 58 -2.08 0.88 -7.43
N PRO A 59 -3.41 0.92 -7.61
CA PRO A 59 -4.20 -0.29 -7.71
C PRO A 59 -3.95 -1.10 -8.98
N LEU A 60 -3.04 -0.66 -9.87
CA LEU A 60 -2.74 -1.25 -11.17
C LEU A 60 -2.53 -2.77 -11.11
N ALA A 61 -1.86 -3.25 -10.05
CA ALA A 61 -1.56 -4.67 -9.88
C ALA A 61 -2.45 -5.37 -8.85
N GLY A 62 -3.42 -4.69 -8.23
CA GLY A 62 -4.36 -5.29 -7.26
C GLY A 62 -3.72 -5.88 -5.99
N ARG A 63 -2.51 -5.46 -5.61
CA ARG A 63 -1.72 -6.10 -4.54
C ARG A 63 -1.98 -5.56 -3.13
N GLY A 64 -2.56 -4.37 -2.97
CA GLY A 64 -2.61 -3.64 -1.68
C GLY A 64 -3.12 -4.48 -0.50
N VAL A 65 -4.33 -5.05 -0.61
CA VAL A 65 -4.93 -5.83 0.49
C VAL A 65 -4.14 -7.11 0.81
N ALA A 66 -3.58 -7.78 -0.20
CA ALA A 66 -2.79 -8.99 0.01
C ALA A 66 -1.48 -8.67 0.76
N LEU A 67 -0.82 -7.57 0.40
CA LEU A 67 0.36 -7.07 1.10
C LEU A 67 0.03 -6.65 2.53
N ALA A 68 -1.12 -6.02 2.78
CA ALA A 68 -1.57 -5.67 4.13
C ALA A 68 -1.80 -6.92 5.01
N PHE A 69 -2.39 -8.00 4.49
CA PHE A 69 -2.53 -9.24 5.25
C PHE A 69 -1.19 -9.90 5.59
N LEU A 70 -0.22 -9.87 4.67
CA LEU A 70 1.13 -10.35 4.94
C LEU A 70 1.78 -9.55 6.08
N GLN A 71 1.62 -8.22 6.07
CA GLN A 71 2.08 -7.33 7.13
C GLN A 71 1.44 -7.66 8.49
N VAL A 72 0.11 -7.78 8.55
CA VAL A 72 -0.61 -8.13 9.80
C VAL A 72 -0.09 -9.43 10.39
N ARG A 73 0.09 -10.47 9.57
CA ARG A 73 0.61 -11.76 10.04
C ARG A 73 2.03 -11.64 10.59
N ALA A 74 2.87 -10.80 10.00
CA ALA A 74 4.23 -10.57 10.50
C ALA A 74 4.23 -9.77 11.80
N LEU A 75 3.45 -8.68 11.86
CA LEU A 75 3.31 -7.86 13.05
C LEU A 75 2.85 -8.68 14.26
N LEU A 76 1.84 -9.54 14.10
CA LEU A 76 1.36 -10.40 15.18
C LEU A 76 2.45 -11.36 15.68
N ARG A 77 3.33 -11.86 14.80
CA ARG A 77 4.48 -12.68 15.22
C ARG A 77 5.49 -11.87 16.03
N CYS A 78 5.84 -10.65 15.57
CA CYS A 78 6.78 -9.79 16.27
C CYS A 78 6.26 -9.39 17.65
N LEU A 79 4.98 -9.01 17.75
CA LEU A 79 4.32 -8.70 19.03
C LEU A 79 4.33 -9.90 19.99
N ALA A 80 4.08 -11.11 19.49
CA ALA A 80 4.13 -12.32 20.31
C ALA A 80 5.56 -12.64 20.78
N ALA A 81 6.55 -12.51 19.88
CA ALA A 81 7.96 -12.78 20.19
C ALA A 81 8.52 -11.83 21.26
N HIS A 82 8.15 -10.55 21.18
CA HIS A 82 8.59 -9.50 22.10
C HIS A 82 7.66 -9.32 23.31
N ARG A 83 6.73 -10.24 23.54
CA ARG A 83 5.78 -10.22 24.67
C ARG A 83 5.02 -8.89 24.81
N GLY A 84 4.70 -8.26 23.69
CA GLY A 84 4.01 -6.97 23.64
C GLY A 84 4.89 -5.74 23.82
N ASP A 85 6.22 -5.86 23.92
CA ASP A 85 7.09 -4.68 23.80
C ASP A 85 6.99 -4.07 22.41
N ALA A 86 6.37 -2.90 22.33
CA ALA A 86 6.08 -2.22 21.08
C ALA A 86 7.35 -1.70 20.39
N VAL A 87 8.41 -1.38 21.14
CA VAL A 87 9.65 -0.87 20.55
C VAL A 87 10.37 -1.99 19.81
N SER A 88 10.72 -3.09 20.47
CA SER A 88 11.37 -4.22 19.79
C SER A 88 10.49 -4.84 18.71
N ALA A 89 9.17 -4.87 18.89
CA ALA A 89 8.25 -5.33 17.83
C ALA A 89 8.26 -4.40 16.60
N ALA A 90 8.33 -3.08 16.78
CA ALA A 90 8.41 -2.13 15.67
C ALA A 90 9.71 -2.26 14.88
N GLU A 91 10.84 -2.42 15.58
CA GLU A 91 12.17 -2.59 14.96
C GLU A 91 12.23 -3.88 14.13
N GLU A 92 11.79 -5.02 14.70
CA GLU A 92 11.78 -6.29 13.96
C GLU A 92 10.79 -6.26 12.80
N PHE A 93 9.60 -5.67 13.00
CA PHE A 93 8.59 -5.61 11.95
C PHE A 93 9.00 -4.68 10.80
N ASP A 94 9.69 -3.57 11.07
CA ASP A 94 10.28 -2.71 10.03
C ASP A 94 11.32 -3.48 9.20
N HIS A 95 12.23 -4.19 9.86
CA HIS A 95 13.21 -5.04 9.20
C HIS A 95 12.53 -6.08 8.30
N TRP A 96 11.47 -6.73 8.80
CA TRP A 96 10.68 -7.68 8.02
C TRP A 96 10.03 -7.02 6.80
N CYS A 97 9.45 -5.82 6.95
CA CYS A 97 8.88 -5.05 5.84
C CYS A 97 9.94 -4.66 4.80
N HIS A 98 11.13 -4.26 5.24
CA HIS A 98 12.22 -3.93 4.32
C HIS A 98 12.58 -5.13 3.43
N ILE A 99 12.63 -6.33 4.00
CA ILE A 99 12.96 -7.56 3.25
C ILE A 99 11.81 -8.04 2.37
N HIS A 100 10.57 -8.00 2.87
CA HIS A 100 9.45 -8.71 2.22
C HIS A 100 8.46 -7.80 1.49
N LEU A 101 8.37 -6.51 1.85
CA LEU A 101 7.41 -5.55 1.29
C LEU A 101 8.08 -4.58 0.32
N ARG A 102 9.25 -4.04 0.68
CA ARG A 102 9.98 -3.08 -0.16
C ARG A 102 10.25 -3.59 -1.59
N PRO A 103 10.56 -4.88 -1.83
CA PRO A 103 10.73 -5.37 -3.20
C PRO A 103 9.47 -5.18 -4.07
N TRP A 104 8.27 -5.36 -3.50
CA TRP A 104 7.02 -5.15 -4.23
C TRP A 104 6.75 -3.68 -4.55
N PHE A 105 7.15 -2.78 -3.67
CA PHE A 105 7.11 -1.34 -3.94
C PHE A 105 8.06 -0.98 -5.09
N VAL A 106 9.31 -1.47 -5.05
CA VAL A 106 10.31 -1.21 -6.11
C VAL A 106 9.88 -1.79 -7.45
N ASP A 107 9.32 -3.00 -7.44
CA ASP A 107 8.72 -3.62 -8.63
C ASP A 107 7.61 -2.74 -9.21
N HIS A 108 6.69 -2.27 -8.37
CA HIS A 108 5.57 -1.44 -8.82
C HIS A 108 6.03 -0.10 -9.42
N MET A 109 7.04 0.54 -8.81
CA MET A 109 7.65 1.78 -9.30
C MET A 109 8.29 1.66 -10.69
N ARG A 110 8.57 0.44 -11.18
CA ARG A 110 9.09 0.22 -12.55
C ARG A 110 7.98 0.04 -13.58
N CYS A 111 6.75 -0.22 -13.14
CA CYS A 111 5.59 -0.48 -13.98
C CYS A 111 4.65 0.73 -14.10
N ASP A 112 4.83 1.75 -13.26
CA ASP A 112 4.15 3.05 -13.32
C ASP A 112 4.95 4.07 -14.15
#